data_AF-A0A3D0VEL2-F1
#
_entry.id   AF-A0A3D0VEL2-F1
#
_cell.length_a   1.000
_cell.length_b   1.000
_cell.length_c   1.000
_cell.angle_alpha   90.00
_cell.angle_beta   90.00
_cell.angle_gamma   90.00
#
_symmetry.space_group_name_H-M   'P 1'
#
loop_
_entity.id
_entity.type
_entity.pdbx_description
1 polymer ?
#
loop_
_entity_poly.entity_id
_entity_poly.type
_entity_poly.pdbx_seq_one_letter_code
_entity_poly.pdbx_strand_id
1 'polypeptide(L)'
;AASTGALGTAIGFVPALATRHGLGPIAGTAAVSVLAIASVLTQPWIGRLRDAHRISDNKGTTAGLLLIATGVALLALIPGPVTLFIAAAAIGAGVG
;
A
#
# COMPACT_ATOMS: atom_id res chain seq x y z
N ALA A 1 -5.21 11.57 -7.51
CA ALA A 1 -6.61 11.31 -7.13
C ALA A 1 -6.82 9.86 -6.73
N ALA A 2 -6.66 8.91 -7.66
CA ALA A 2 -6.88 7.48 -7.37
C ALA A 2 -5.94 6.91 -6.27
N SER A 3 -4.64 7.20 -6.31
CA SER A 3 -3.69 6.76 -5.27
C SER A 3 -3.99 7.38 -3.89
N THR A 4 -4.42 8.65 -3.87
CA THR A 4 -4.81 9.35 -2.63
C THR A 4 -6.09 8.75 -2.05
N GLY A 5 -7.06 8.41 -2.89
CA GLY A 5 -8.27 7.70 -2.50
C GLY A 5 -7.97 6.29 -1.97
N ALA A 6 -7.09 5.55 -2.65
CA ALA A 6 -6.63 4.23 -2.22
C ALA A 6 -5.95 4.27 -0.84
N LEU A 7 -5.09 5.28 -0.59
CA LEU A 7 -4.48 5.49 0.72
C LEU A 7 -5.52 5.77 1.81
N GLY A 8 -6.50 6.65 1.54
CA GLY A 8 -7.60 6.93 2.46
C GLY A 8 -8.41 5.66 2.80
N THR A 9 -8.72 4.86 1.79
CA THR A 9 -9.41 3.58 2.00
C THR A 9 -8.57 2.57 2.77
N ALA A 10 -7.27 2.46 2.49
CA ALA A 10 -6.38 1.53 3.18
C ALA A 10 -6.23 1.90 4.67
N ILE A 11 -6.03 3.18 4.98
CA ILE A 11 -5.90 3.65 6.38
C ILE A 11 -7.21 3.42 7.16
N GLY A 12 -8.37 3.58 6.53
CA GLY A 12 -9.67 3.34 7.17
C GLY A 12 -10.04 1.87 7.35
N PHE A 13 -9.77 1.02 6.35
CA PHE A 13 -10.24 -0.37 6.34
C PHE A 13 -9.23 -1.39 6.87
N VAL A 14 -7.92 -1.15 6.78
CA VAL A 14 -6.88 -2.10 7.27
C VAL A 14 -6.98 -2.33 8.78
N PRO A 15 -7.14 -1.30 9.65
CA PRO A 15 -7.33 -1.51 11.07
C PRO A 15 -8.63 -2.28 11.37
N ALA A 16 -9.72 -1.93 10.69
CA ALA A 16 -11.01 -2.60 10.85
C ALA A 16 -10.98 -4.08 10.45
N LEU A 17 -10.19 -4.43 9.42
CA LEU A 17 -10.01 -5.80 8.98
C LEU A 17 -9.16 -6.61 9.98
N ALA A 18 -8.11 -6.01 10.55
CA ALA A 18 -7.30 -6.64 11.59
C ALA A 18 -8.17 -7.03 12.81
N THR A 19 -9.01 -6.12 13.30
CA THR A 19 -9.92 -6.40 14.43
C THR A 19 -10.92 -7.51 14.11
N ARG A 20 -11.46 -7.56 12.87
CA ARG A 20 -12.36 -8.64 12.44
C ARG A 20 -11.70 -10.01 12.42
N HIS A 21 -10.40 -10.08 12.14
CA HIS A 21 -9.64 -11.34 12.15
C HIS A 21 -9.09 -11.70 13.54
N GLY A 22 -9.52 -11.02 14.62
CA GLY A 22 -9.06 -11.30 15.98
C GLY A 22 -7.63 -10.83 16.26
N LEU A 23 -7.00 -10.15 15.30
CA LEU A 23 -5.72 -9.49 15.48
C LEU A 23 -6.00 -8.18 16.21
N GLY A 24 -5.60 -8.08 17.47
CA GLY A 24 -5.89 -6.91 18.31
C GLY A 24 -5.45 -5.57 17.67
N PRO A 25 -5.88 -4.42 18.22
CA PRO A 25 -5.68 -3.09 17.65
C PRO A 25 -4.23 -2.77 17.23
N ILE A 26 -3.26 -3.39 17.89
CA ILE A 26 -1.82 -3.28 17.62
C ILE A 26 -1.46 -3.80 16.22
N ALA A 27 -2.12 -4.84 15.72
CA ALA A 27 -1.85 -5.36 14.38
C ALA A 27 -2.31 -4.40 13.28
N GLY A 28 -3.43 -3.70 13.50
CA GLY A 28 -3.93 -2.66 12.59
C GLY A 28 -2.98 -1.46 12.53
N THR A 29 -2.48 -0.99 13.67
CA THR A 29 -1.51 0.12 13.70
C THR A 29 -0.17 -0.29 13.11
N ALA A 30 0.32 -1.51 13.38
CA ALA A 30 1.53 -2.05 12.78
C ALA A 30 1.43 -2.12 11.25
N ALA A 31 0.28 -2.52 10.71
CA ALA A 31 0.06 -2.55 9.27
C ALA A 31 0.08 -1.14 8.64
N VAL A 32 -0.53 -0.16 9.30
CA VAL A 32 -0.47 1.24 8.86
C VAL A 32 0.97 1.78 8.92
N SER A 33 1.76 1.41 9.94
CA SER A 33 3.18 1.76 10.02
C SER A 33 3.99 1.14 8.87
N VAL A 34 3.76 -0.13 8.53
CA VAL A 34 4.41 -0.78 7.38
C VAL A 34 4.07 -0.08 6.06
N LEU A 35 2.80 0.28 5.88
CA LEU A 35 2.36 1.06 4.71
C LEU A 35 3.07 2.41 4.62
N ALA A 36 3.17 3.13 5.74
CA ALA A 36 3.85 4.43 5.80
C ALA A 36 5.35 4.30 5.50
N ILE A 37 6.03 3.32 6.10
CA ILE A 37 7.46 3.05 5.85
C ILE A 37 7.68 2.69 4.38
N ALA A 38 6.85 1.80 3.82
CA ALA A 38 6.96 1.41 2.42
C ALA A 38 6.83 2.63 1.50
N SER A 39 5.83 3.48 1.74
CA SER A 39 5.62 4.72 0.97
C SER A 39 6.83 5.66 1.01
N VAL A 40 7.37 5.93 2.21
CA VAL A 40 8.54 6.79 2.39
C VAL A 40 9.78 6.24 1.67
N LEU A 41 9.95 4.92 1.64
CA LEU A 41 11.09 4.28 0.97
C LEU A 41 10.97 4.31 -0.56
N THR A 42 9.76 4.28 -1.11
CA THR A 42 9.52 4.37 -2.56
C THR A 42 9.71 5.77 -3.11
N GLN A 43 9.32 6.82 -2.37
CA GLN A 43 9.41 8.21 -2.82
C GLN A 43 10.78 8.64 -3.41
N PRO A 44 11.94 8.40 -2.76
CA PRO A 44 13.25 8.79 -3.30
C PRO A 44 13.65 8.01 -4.56
N TRP A 45 13.21 6.76 -4.69
CA TRP A 45 13.47 5.93 -5.87
C TRP A 45 12.66 6.39 -7.09
N ILE A 46 11.35 6.63 -6.90
CA ILE A 46 10.50 7.17 -7.96
C ILE A 46 10.95 8.58 -8.36
N GLY A 47 11.30 9.43 -7.39
CA GLY A 47 11.86 10.77 -7.65
C GLY A 47 13.10 10.70 -8.56
N ARG A 48 14.07 9.85 -8.20
CA ARG A 48 15.30 9.67 -8.98
C ARG A 48 15.05 9.09 -10.39
N LEU A 49 14.06 8.20 -10.54
CA LEU A 49 13.68 7.64 -11.84
C LEU A 49 12.92 8.64 -12.74
N ARG A 50 12.14 9.53 -12.13
CA ARG A 50 11.46 10.65 -12.81
C ARG A 50 12.48 11.69 -13.26
N ASP A 51 13.43 12.06 -12.40
CA ASP A 51 14.50 13.00 -12.72
C ASP A 51 15.37 12.50 -13.89
N ALA A 52 15.61 11.19 -13.95
CA ALA A 52 16.30 10.53 -15.05
C ALA A 52 15.46 10.42 -16.35
N HIS A 53 14.24 10.98 -16.41
CA HIS A 53 13.29 10.86 -17.53
C HIS A 53 12.96 9.42 -17.94
N ARG A 54 13.24 8.44 -17.06
CA ARG A 54 13.01 7.01 -17.36
C ARG A 54 11.56 6.58 -17.15
N ILE A 55 10.80 7.35 -16.38
CA ILE A 55 9.39 7.09 -16.09
C ILE A 55 8.59 8.37 -16.37
N SER A 56 7.67 8.28 -17.33
CA SER A 56 6.62 9.28 -17.54
C SER A 56 5.57 9.17 -16.43
N ASP A 57 5.03 10.30 -15.98
CA ASP A 57 4.05 10.37 -14.89
C ASP A 57 2.86 9.40 -15.07
N ASN A 58 2.42 9.18 -16.30
CA ASN A 58 1.34 8.22 -16.62
C ASN A 58 1.75 6.77 -16.37
N LYS A 59 3.00 6.39 -16.66
CA LYS A 59 3.49 5.03 -16.42
C LYS A 59 3.71 4.78 -14.93
N GLY A 60 4.19 5.79 -14.20
CA GLY A 60 4.36 5.72 -12.74
C GLY A 60 3.03 5.54 -12.01
N THR A 61 2.01 6.33 -12.38
CA THR A 61 0.66 6.20 -11.79
C THR A 61 0.00 4.86 -12.11
N THR A 62 0.13 4.37 -13.35
CA THR A 62 -0.45 3.06 -13.73
C THR A 62 0.22 1.91 -12.97
N ALA A 63 1.55 1.94 -12.83
CA ALA A 63 2.28 0.94 -12.07
C ALA A 63 1.89 0.95 -10.58
N GLY A 64 1.78 2.14 -9.97
CA GLY A 64 1.33 2.27 -8.57
C GLY A 64 -0.09 1.75 -8.35
N LEU A 65 -1.02 2.04 -9.27
CA LEU A 65 -2.39 1.52 -9.24
C LEU A 65 -2.46 0.00 -9.34
N LEU A 66 -1.65 -0.62 -10.21
CA LEU A 66 -1.58 -2.07 -10.32
C LEU A 66 -1.01 -2.72 -9.04
N LEU A 67 -0.04 -2.07 -8.41
CA LEU A 67 0.56 -2.54 -7.16
C LEU A 67 -0.44 -2.51 -6.01
N ILE A 68 -1.20 -1.41 -5.89
CA ILE A 68 -2.31 -1.28 -4.95
C ILE A 68 -3.38 -2.36 -5.21
N ALA A 69 -3.81 -2.51 -6.47
CA ALA A 69 -4.83 -3.50 -6.84
C ALA A 69 -4.39 -4.93 -6.51
N THR A 70 -3.10 -5.25 -6.73
CA THR A 70 -2.53 -6.56 -6.39
C THR A 70 -2.52 -6.79 -4.87
N GLY A 71 -2.15 -5.78 -4.08
CA GLY A 71 -2.20 -5.86 -2.61
C GLY A 71 -3.61 -6.11 -2.08
N VAL A 72 -4.61 -5.41 -2.63
CA VAL A 72 -6.02 -5.63 -2.27
C VAL A 72 -6.51 -7.02 -2.70
N ALA A 73 -6.16 -7.46 -3.92
CA ALA A 73 -6.53 -8.79 -4.40
C ALA A 73 -5.94 -9.91 -3.53
N LEU A 74 -4.68 -9.79 -3.11
CA LEU A 74 -4.05 -10.76 -2.21
C LEU A 74 -4.77 -10.85 -0.85
N LEU A 75 -5.17 -9.71 -0.30
CA LEU A 75 -5.93 -9.65 0.95
C LEU A 75 -7.31 -10.30 0.82
N ALA A 76 -7.96 -10.13 -0.34
CA ALA A 76 -9.26 -10.71 -0.65
C ALA A 76 -9.20 -12.23 -0.91
N LEU A 77 -8.15 -12.72 -1.58
CA LEU A 77 -8.01 -14.15 -1.91
C LEU A 77 -7.54 -14.98 -0.72
N ILE A 78 -6.64 -14.44 0.11
CA ILE A 78 -6.03 -15.19 1.21
C ILE A 78 -6.03 -14.30 2.47
N PRO A 79 -7.15 -14.25 3.22
CA PRO A 79 -7.23 -13.44 4.43
C PRO A 79 -6.38 -14.06 5.55
N GLY A 80 -5.37 -13.33 6.01
CA GLY A 80 -4.47 -13.76 7.07
C GLY A 80 -3.55 -12.64 7.56
N PRO A 81 -2.87 -12.83 8.70
CA PRO A 81 -2.01 -11.79 9.29
C PRO A 81 -0.84 -11.44 8.38
N VAL A 82 -0.23 -12.45 7.76
CA VAL A 82 0.93 -12.30 6.87
C VAL A 82 0.53 -11.56 5.59
N THR A 83 -0.61 -11.92 4.99
CA THR A 83 -1.12 -11.26 3.78
C THR A 83 -1.53 -9.82 4.03
N LEU A 84 -1.93 -9.48 5.26
CA LEU A 84 -2.22 -8.11 5.68
C LEU A 84 -0.95 -7.23 5.64
N PHE A 85 0.19 -7.73 6.14
CA PHE A 85 1.46 -7.00 6.04
C PHE A 85 2.00 -6.91 4.60
N ILE A 86 1.85 -7.97 3.81
CA ILE A 86 2.24 -7.97 2.40
C ILE A 86 1.40 -6.96 1.61
N ALA A 87 0.08 -6.95 1.83
CA ALA A 87 -0.84 -6.00 1.21
C ALA A 87 -0.52 -4.57 1.63
N ALA A 88 -0.23 -4.32 2.91
CA ALA A 88 0.14 -3.01 3.41
C ALA A 88 1.44 -2.48 2.76
N ALA A 89 2.45 -3.34 2.61
CA ALA A 89 3.70 -2.98 1.92
C ALA A 89 3.47 -2.69 0.44
N ALA A 90 2.66 -3.50 -0.25
CA ALA A 90 2.30 -3.30 -1.65
C ALA A 90 1.51 -2.00 -1.87
N ILE A 91 0.54 -1.71 -1.01
CA ILE A 91 -0.24 -0.46 -1.09
C ILE A 91 0.65 0.74 -0.80
N GLY A 92 1.51 0.66 0.23
CA GLY A 92 2.45 1.73 0.56
C GLY A 92 3.41 2.03 -0.59
N ALA A 93 3.99 1.00 -1.20
CA ALA A 93 4.88 1.13 -2.35
C ALA A 93 4.17 1.64 -3.61
N GLY A 94 2.87 1.34 -3.80
CA GLY A 94 2.10 1.87 -4.93
C GLY A 94 1.63 3.32 -4.75
N VAL A 95 1.63 3.83 -3.52
CA VAL A 95 1.31 5.22 -3.19
C VAL A 95 2.53 6.14 -3.29
N GLY A 96 3.70 5.68 -2.83
CA GLY A 96 4.95 6.46 -2.80
C GLY A 96 5.58 6.69 -4.16
#